data_AF-A0A950CZL0-F1
#
_entry.id   AF-A0A950CZL0-F1
#
_cell.length_a   1.000
_cell.length_b   1.000
_cell.length_c   1.000
_cell.angle_alpha   90.00
_cell.angle_beta   90.00
_cell.angle_gamma   90.00
#
_symmetry.space_group_name_H-M   'P 1'
#
loop_
_entity.id
_entity.type
_entity.pdbx_description
1 polymer ?
#
loop_
_entity_poly.entity_id
_entity_poly.type
_entity_poly.pdbx_seq_one_letter_code
_entity_poly.pdbx_strand_id
1 'polypeptide(L)'
;MLTCKQFLQELNDYLDETLDPKMRADLQRHVEECPNCWVVCDTTQKTLRVFKGMEAQPIPGEIHSRLMAALEKRMRDDPRSLCRRKTEV
;
A
#
# COMPACT_ATOMS: atom_id res chain seq x y z
N MET A 1 24.24 -4.07 -13.41
CA MET A 1 23.44 -4.97 -12.54
C MET A 1 22.78 -4.14 -11.46
N LEU A 2 21.52 -4.42 -11.15
CA LEU A 2 20.78 -3.78 -10.07
C LEU A 2 21.43 -4.13 -8.72
N THR A 3 21.57 -3.15 -7.83
CA THR A 3 22.22 -3.33 -6.52
C THR A 3 21.19 -3.66 -5.44
N CYS A 4 21.62 -4.34 -4.36
CA CYS A 4 20.75 -4.61 -3.21
C CYS A 4 20.11 -3.33 -2.63
N LYS A 5 20.82 -2.20 -2.67
CA LYS A 5 20.30 -0.90 -2.23
C LYS A 5 19.14 -0.43 -3.09
N GLN A 6 19.27 -0.55 -4.41
CA GLN A 6 18.18 -0.21 -5.33
C GLN A 6 17.00 -1.16 -5.17
N PHE A 7 17.26 -2.47 -4.97
CA PHE A 7 16.20 -3.43 -4.67
C PHE A 7 15.41 -3.04 -3.42
N LEU A 8 16.10 -2.67 -2.34
CA LEU A 8 15.45 -2.25 -1.10
C LEU A 8 14.63 -0.97 -1.25
N GLN A 9 15.03 -0.04 -2.14
CA GLN A 9 14.27 1.17 -2.42
C GLN A 9 12.94 0.85 -3.12
N GLU A 10 12.95 -0.13 -4.02
CA GLU A 10 11.78 -0.53 -4.82
C GLU A 10 10.99 -1.70 -4.21
N LEU A 11 11.43 -2.23 -3.06
CA LEU A 11 10.87 -3.46 -2.49
C LEU A 11 9.37 -3.38 -2.22
N ASN A 12 8.87 -2.24 -1.74
CA ASN A 12 7.44 -2.07 -1.47
C ASN A 12 6.63 -2.13 -2.77
N ASP A 13 7.03 -1.36 -3.78
CA ASP A 13 6.34 -1.33 -5.08
C ASP A 13 6.43 -2.69 -5.81
N TYR A 14 7.53 -3.40 -5.61
CA TYR A 14 7.68 -4.78 -6.07
C TYR A 14 6.67 -5.73 -5.41
N LEU A 15 6.48 -5.63 -4.09
CA LEU A 15 5.52 -6.44 -3.32
C LEU A 15 4.06 -6.07 -3.57
N ASP A 16 3.78 -4.80 -3.87
CA ASP A 16 2.45 -4.26 -4.15
C ASP A 16 2.06 -4.38 -5.64
N GLU A 17 2.96 -4.88 -6.48
CA GLU A 17 2.78 -5.08 -7.93
C GLU A 17 2.49 -3.80 -8.72
N THR A 18 3.02 -2.66 -8.26
CA THR A 18 2.80 -1.33 -8.85
C THR A 18 3.87 -0.89 -9.84
N LEU A 19 4.97 -1.65 -9.94
CA LEU A 19 6.08 -1.36 -10.83
C LEU A 19 5.74 -1.57 -12.30
N ASP A 20 6.43 -0.81 -13.16
CA ASP A 20 6.39 -1.08 -14.60
C ASP A 20 7.01 -2.46 -14.92
N PRO A 21 6.61 -3.10 -16.04
CA PRO A 21 7.05 -4.46 -16.36
C PRO A 21 8.57 -4.63 -16.47
N LYS A 22 9.29 -3.59 -16.92
CA LYS A 22 10.74 -3.67 -17.10
C LYS A 22 11.43 -3.64 -15.73
N MET A 23 11.06 -2.70 -14.86
CA MET A 23 11.62 -2.63 -13.51
C MET A 23 11.32 -3.90 -12.71
N ARG A 24 10.09 -4.43 -12.81
CA ARG A 24 9.72 -5.68 -12.16
C ARG A 24 10.62 -6.85 -12.61
N ALA A 25 10.90 -6.96 -13.91
CA ALA A 25 11.77 -8.03 -14.43
C ALA A 25 13.23 -7.89 -13.96
N ASP A 26 13.74 -6.67 -13.84
CA ASP A 26 15.11 -6.44 -13.35
C ASP A 26 15.24 -6.74 -11.84
N LEU A 27 14.23 -6.38 -11.04
CA LEU A 27 14.19 -6.72 -9.61
C LEU A 27 13.98 -8.21 -9.36
N GLN A 28 13.11 -8.87 -10.15
CA GLN A 28 12.90 -10.32 -10.09
C GLN A 28 14.22 -11.06 -10.31
N ARG A 29 14.96 -10.70 -11.37
CA ARG A 29 16.27 -11.30 -11.66
C ARG A 29 17.25 -11.11 -10.51
N HIS A 30 17.27 -9.91 -9.92
CA HIS A 30 18.13 -9.64 -8.77
C HIS A 30 17.78 -10.51 -7.55
N VAL A 31 16.49 -10.68 -7.25
CA VAL A 31 16.05 -11.49 -6.10
C VAL A 31 16.35 -12.98 -6.31
N GLU A 32 16.31 -13.46 -7.55
CA GLU A 32 16.65 -14.84 -7.92
C GLU A 32 18.16 -15.12 -7.80
N GLU A 33 18.99 -14.12 -8.10
CA GLU A 33 20.46 -14.25 -8.09
C GLU A 33 21.11 -13.85 -6.76
N CYS A 34 20.41 -13.10 -5.90
CA CYS A 34 20.96 -12.56 -4.64
C CYS A 34 20.30 -13.19 -3.40
N PRO A 35 21.01 -14.07 -2.66
CA PRO A 35 20.49 -14.69 -1.44
C PRO A 35 20.05 -13.69 -0.37
N ASN A 36 20.75 -12.57 -0.23
CA ASN A 36 20.40 -11.55 0.76
C ASN A 36 19.04 -10.91 0.45
N CYS A 37 18.81 -10.54 -0.80
CA CYS A 37 17.57 -9.91 -1.22
C CYS A 37 16.42 -10.92 -1.26
N TRP A 38 16.70 -12.19 -1.56
CA TRP A 38 15.74 -13.27 -1.40
C TRP A 38 15.24 -13.38 0.04
N VAL A 39 16.14 -13.43 1.03
CA VAL A 39 15.76 -13.50 2.46
C VAL A 39 14.93 -12.27 2.85
N VAL A 40 15.32 -11.07 2.44
CA VAL A 40 14.56 -9.85 2.75
C VAL A 40 13.16 -9.88 2.13
N CYS A 41 13.06 -10.25 0.85
CA CYS A 41 11.78 -10.33 0.16
C CYS A 41 10.85 -11.37 0.80
N ASP A 42 11.35 -12.58 1.06
CA ASP A 42 10.56 -13.67 1.65
C ASP A 42 10.11 -13.35 3.08
N THR A 43 10.99 -12.84 3.93
CA THR A 43 10.63 -12.45 5.31
C THR A 43 9.65 -11.29 5.35
N THR A 44 9.76 -10.33 4.44
CA THR A 44 8.79 -9.24 4.30
C THR A 44 7.43 -9.76 3.83
N GLN A 45 7.38 -10.65 2.84
CA GLN A 45 6.13 -11.31 2.41
C GLN A 45 5.47 -12.11 3.54
N LYS A 46 6.24 -12.86 4.31
CA LYS A 46 5.73 -13.60 5.48
C LYS A 46 5.16 -12.65 6.53
N THR A 47 5.85 -11.55 6.81
CA THR A 47 5.36 -10.49 7.71
C THR A 47 4.02 -9.94 7.21
N LEU A 48 3.91 -9.59 5.93
CA LEU A 48 2.65 -9.14 5.33
C LEU A 48 1.53 -10.18 5.44
N ARG A 49 1.83 -11.48 5.25
CA ARG A 49 0.81 -12.54 5.44
C ARG A 49 0.33 -12.63 6.89
N VAL A 50 1.24 -12.53 7.86
CA VAL A 50 0.87 -12.52 9.28
C VAL A 50 -0.04 -11.33 9.57
N PHE A 51 0.34 -10.13 9.14
CA PHE A 51 -0.47 -8.91 9.32
C PHE A 51 -1.83 -8.99 8.60
N LYS A 52 -1.86 -9.49 7.36
CA LYS A 52 -3.11 -9.66 6.58
C LYS A 52 -4.02 -10.76 7.16
N GLY A 53 -3.45 -11.75 7.83
CA GLY A 53 -4.18 -12.83 8.50
C GLY A 53 -4.75 -12.43 9.87
N MET A 54 -4.45 -11.23 10.36
CA MET A 54 -5.07 -10.71 11.59
C MET A 54 -6.53 -10.35 11.31
N GLU A 55 -7.43 -10.78 12.21
CA GLU A 55 -8.80 -10.31 12.17
C GLU A 55 -8.84 -8.81 12.33
N ALA A 56 -9.61 -8.15 11.45
CA ALA A 56 -9.86 -6.72 11.53
C ALA A 56 -10.41 -6.40 12.92
N GLN A 57 -9.63 -5.66 13.70
CA GLN A 57 -10.06 -5.25 15.03
C GLN A 57 -11.08 -4.11 14.89
N PRO A 58 -12.17 -4.14 15.67
CA PRO A 58 -13.14 -3.07 15.63
C PRO A 58 -12.47 -1.75 16.04
N ILE A 59 -12.75 -0.68 15.27
CA ILE A 59 -12.30 0.66 15.61
C ILE A 59 -12.99 1.08 16.93
N PRO A 60 -12.26 1.56 17.95
CA PRO A 60 -12.87 2.05 19.17
C PRO A 60 -13.91 3.15 18.87
N GLY A 61 -15.09 3.05 19.49
CA GLY A 61 -16.24 3.91 19.16
C GLY A 61 -15.94 5.41 19.19
N GLU A 62 -15.14 5.86 20.17
CA GLU A 62 -14.74 7.27 20.27
C GLU A 62 -13.95 7.75 19.04
N ILE A 63 -13.01 6.93 18.55
CA ILE A 63 -12.20 7.24 17.37
C ILE A 63 -13.10 7.29 16.13
N HIS A 64 -13.98 6.29 15.98
CA HIS A 64 -14.92 6.23 14.87
C HIS A 64 -15.81 7.48 14.84
N SER A 65 -16.43 7.84 15.96
CA SER A 65 -17.29 9.03 16.06
C SER A 65 -16.55 10.33 15.76
N ARG A 66 -15.34 10.50 16.32
CA ARG A 66 -14.51 11.69 16.06
C ARG A 66 -14.10 11.81 14.60
N LEU A 67 -13.74 10.69 13.97
CA LEU A 67 -13.39 10.64 12.56
C LEU A 67 -14.58 11.02 11.68
N MET A 68 -15.75 10.41 11.91
CA MET A 68 -16.96 10.69 11.12
C MET A 68 -17.40 12.15 11.27
N ALA A 69 -17.39 12.72 12.48
CA ALA A 69 -17.71 14.13 12.68
C ALA A 69 -16.74 15.07 11.95
N ALA A 70 -15.44 14.74 11.92
CA ALA A 70 -14.44 15.52 11.19
C ALA A 70 -14.64 15.44 9.67
N LEU A 71 -14.95 14.26 9.14
CA LEU A 71 -15.27 14.06 7.73
C LEU A 71 -16.51 14.84 7.32
N GLU A 72 -17.60 14.73 8.08
CA GLU A 72 -18.84 15.47 7.83
C GLU A 72 -18.60 16.99 7.84
N LYS A 73 -17.83 17.49 8.82
CA LYS A 73 -17.44 18.90 8.87
C LYS A 73 -16.69 19.32 7.61
N ARG A 74 -15.65 18.56 7.23
CA ARG A 74 -14.86 18.82 6.02
C ARG A 74 -15.71 18.81 4.75
N MET A 75 -16.66 17.89 4.65
CA MET A 75 -17.57 17.79 3.50
C MET A 75 -18.52 18.98 3.41
N ARG A 76 -19.00 19.51 4.53
CA ARG A 76 -19.79 20.76 4.57
C ARG A 76 -18.95 21.98 4.22
N ASP A 77 -17.72 22.02 4.72
CA ASP A 77 -16.82 23.18 4.59
C ASP A 77 -16.08 23.21 3.22
N ASP A 78 -16.04 22.10 2.46
CA ASP A 78 -15.41 22.05 1.13
C ASP A 78 -16.39 22.49 0.02
N PRO A 79 -16.18 23.67 -0.60
CA PRO A 79 -17.06 24.16 -1.68
C PRO A 79 -17.03 23.28 -2.95
N ARG A 80 -16.09 22.33 -3.06
CA ARG A 80 -16.00 21.38 -4.19
C ARG A 80 -16.88 20.13 -4.00
N SER A 81 -17.41 19.88 -2.81
CA SER A 81 -18.15 18.65 -2.49
C SER A 81 -19.57 18.59 -3.08
N LEU A 82 -20.15 19.75 -3.46
CA LEU A 82 -21.49 19.85 -4.05
C LEU A 82 -21.53 19.61 -5.58
N CYS A 83 -20.36 19.50 -6.25
CA CYS A 83 -20.26 19.47 -7.72
C CYS A 83 -20.12 18.05 -8.34
N ARG A 84 -20.68 16.99 -7.72
CA ARG A 84 -20.76 15.65 -8.34
C ARG A 84 -22.15 15.01 -8.28
N ARG A 85 -23.22 15.83 -8.35
CA ARG A 85 -24.58 15.35 -8.66
C ARG A 85 -25.02 15.84 -10.03
N LYS A 86 -24.41 15.30 -11.09
CA LYS A 86 -25.11 15.02 -12.35
C LYS A 86 -24.59 13.68 -12.87
N THR A 87 -25.34 12.64 -12.52
CA THR A 87 -25.38 11.41 -13.29
C THR A 87 -26.06 11.76 -14.61
N GLU A 88 -25.33 11.70 -15.72
CA GLU A 88 -25.93 11.67 -17.05
C GLU A 88 -26.29 10.21 -17.35
N VAL A 89 -27.59 9.96 -17.51
CA VAL A 89 -28.15 8.89 -18.36
C VAL A 89 -28.61 9.58 -19.63
#